data_AF-A0A4U8YZU1-F1
#
_entry.id   AF-A0A4U8YZU1-F1
#
_cell.length_a   1.000
_cell.length_b   1.000
_cell.length_c   1.000
_cell.angle_alpha   90.00
_cell.angle_beta   90.00
_cell.angle_gamma   90.00
#
_symmetry.space_group_name_H-M   'P 1'
#
loop_
_entity.id
_entity.type
_entity.pdbx_description
1 polymer ?
#
loop_
_entity_poly.entity_id
_entity_poly.type
_entity_poly.pdbx_seq_one_letter_code
_entity_poly.pdbx_strand_id
1 'polypeptide(L)'
;MTDPTSLDNLHDIIPFSPQPLWPPAPGWYVIAWILAAAAAWLLITSALRWKRNRYRREALAELALINRGSPPTGDELAPLPVLVKRTALAAYGRQTVAALTGEPWLAFLDTSLSTTAFTQGTGRLLIRIPYQPKAPLDPAEAKNLIHLIETWIKKHET
;
A
#
# COMPACT_ATOMS: atom_id res chain seq x y z
N MET A 1 60.19 43.78 52.90
CA MET A 1 58.81 43.32 53.15
C MET A 1 58.06 43.48 51.84
N THR A 2 57.84 42.37 51.13
CA THR A 2 57.02 42.35 49.91
C THR A 2 55.57 42.58 50.31
N ASP A 3 54.94 43.61 49.76
CA ASP A 3 53.55 43.97 50.03
C ASP A 3 52.62 42.84 49.56
N PRO A 4 51.89 42.16 50.48
CA PRO A 4 51.09 40.99 50.13
C PRO A 4 49.90 41.34 49.21
N THR A 5 49.60 42.62 49.03
CA THR A 5 48.53 43.13 48.16
C THR A 5 49.01 43.63 46.80
N SER A 6 50.30 43.50 46.49
CA SER A 6 50.83 43.90 45.17
C SER A 6 50.26 43.02 44.05
N LEU A 7 49.74 43.66 43.00
CA LEU A 7 49.24 43.00 41.79
C LEU A 7 50.33 42.23 41.04
N ASP A 8 51.61 42.58 41.24
CA ASP A 8 52.76 41.86 40.70
C ASP A 8 52.91 40.44 41.27
N ASN A 9 52.17 40.11 42.35
CA ASN A 9 52.21 38.80 42.98
C ASN A 9 51.13 37.84 42.42
N LEU A 10 50.33 38.28 41.43
CA LEU A 10 49.33 37.45 40.78
C LEU A 10 49.98 36.59 39.69
N HIS A 11 49.90 35.26 39.83
CA HIS A 11 50.33 34.34 38.77
C HIS A 11 49.41 34.49 37.56
N ASP A 12 50.01 34.60 36.37
CA ASP A 12 49.29 34.67 35.10
C ASP A 12 48.44 33.41 34.89
N ILE A 13 47.23 33.59 34.36
CA ILE A 13 46.27 32.50 34.19
C ILE A 13 46.66 31.76 32.92
N ILE A 14 47.12 30.51 33.05
CA ILE A 14 47.48 29.69 31.89
C ILE A 14 46.19 29.45 31.07
N PRO A 15 46.09 29.95 29.83
CA PRO A 15 44.93 29.67 29.00
C PRO A 15 44.93 28.18 28.66
N PHE A 16 43.83 27.47 28.97
CA PHE A 16 43.65 26.10 28.49
C PHE A 16 43.70 26.12 26.96
N SER A 17 44.65 25.38 26.37
CA SER A 17 44.69 25.18 24.94
C SER A 17 43.36 24.55 24.49
N PRO A 18 42.69 25.07 23.44
CA PRO A 18 41.43 24.51 22.97
C PRO A 18 41.63 23.04 22.61
N GLN A 19 40.93 22.16 23.31
CA GLN A 19 40.96 20.74 22.96
C GLN A 19 40.26 20.55 21.62
N PRO A 20 40.82 19.73 20.71
CA PRO A 20 40.12 19.39 19.49
C PRO A 20 38.78 18.74 19.86
N LEU A 21 37.69 19.26 19.29
CA LEU A 21 36.31 18.73 19.44
C LEU A 21 36.12 17.35 18.78
N TRP A 22 37.22 16.64 18.55
CA TRP A 22 37.31 15.40 17.82
C TRP A 22 38.17 14.40 18.60
N PRO A 23 37.71 13.14 18.79
CA PRO A 23 36.52 12.53 18.20
C PRO A 23 35.24 12.82 18.98
N PRO A 24 34.06 12.76 18.33
CA PRO A 24 32.79 12.77 19.04
C PRO A 24 32.80 11.65 20.09
N ALA A 25 32.28 11.95 21.28
CA ALA A 25 32.19 10.97 22.35
C ALA A 25 31.55 9.66 21.81
N PRO A 26 32.04 8.47 22.21
CA PRO A 26 31.64 7.19 21.62
C PRO A 26 30.13 6.95 21.51
N GLY A 27 29.33 7.60 22.37
CA GLY A 27 27.87 7.54 22.35
C GLY A 27 27.22 8.04 21.05
N TRP A 28 27.87 8.93 20.29
CA TRP A 28 27.33 9.38 18.99
C TRP A 28 27.30 8.29 17.94
N TYR A 29 28.27 7.37 17.97
CA TYR A 29 28.26 6.22 17.05
C TYR A 29 27.08 5.30 17.33
N VAL A 30 26.71 5.13 18.60
CA VAL A 30 25.53 4.34 19.00
C VAL A 30 24.25 5.02 18.50
N ILE A 31 24.12 6.34 18.67
CA ILE A 31 22.97 7.11 18.17
C ILE A 31 22.89 7.04 16.63
N ALA A 32 24.01 7.22 15.95
CA ALA A 32 24.08 7.12 14.48
C ALA A 32 23.66 5.73 14.00
N TRP A 33 24.10 4.66 14.69
CA TRP A 33 23.69 3.29 14.39
C TRP A 33 22.18 3.07 14.58
N ILE A 34 21.61 3.56 15.67
CA ILE A 34 20.16 3.45 15.94
C ILE A 34 19.37 4.19 14.86
N LEU A 35 19.78 5.41 14.49
CA LEU A 35 19.12 6.18 13.44
C LEU A 35 19.22 5.48 12.08
N ALA A 36 20.40 4.94 11.73
CA ALA A 36 20.60 4.20 10.50
C ALA A 36 19.72 2.94 10.45
N ALA A 37 19.63 2.19 11.55
CA ALA A 37 18.79 1.01 11.65
C ALA A 37 17.29 1.36 11.53
N ALA A 38 16.84 2.43 12.18
CA ALA A 38 15.47 2.91 12.07
C ALA A 38 15.13 3.36 10.64
N ALA A 39 16.03 4.09 9.98
CA ALA A 39 15.87 4.50 8.60
C ALA A 39 15.81 3.30 7.65
N ALA A 40 16.71 2.33 7.80
CA ALA A 40 16.71 1.11 7.02
C ALA A 40 15.42 0.30 7.22
N TRP A 41 14.95 0.16 8.46
CA TRP A 41 13.70 -0.51 8.76
C TRP A 41 12.48 0.18 8.13
N LEU A 42 12.41 1.52 8.19
CA LEU A 42 11.37 2.30 7.51
C LEU A 42 11.42 2.14 5.99
N LEU A 43 12.61 2.16 5.38
CA LEU A 43 12.79 1.97 3.94
C LEU A 43 12.37 0.57 3.50
N ILE A 44 12.77 -0.48 4.24
CA ILE A 44 12.41 -1.87 3.93
C ILE A 44 10.90 -2.06 4.07
N THR A 45 10.30 -1.61 5.17
CA THR A 45 8.86 -1.79 5.41
C THR A 45 8.02 -1.00 4.42
N SER A 46 8.43 0.22 4.06
CA SER A 46 7.76 1.02 3.02
C SER A 46 7.91 0.38 1.64
N ALA A 47 9.09 -0.11 1.25
CA ALA A 47 9.31 -0.80 -0.02
C ALA A 47 8.49 -2.09 -0.13
N LEU A 48 8.43 -2.88 0.95
CA LEU A 48 7.59 -4.09 1.02
C LEU A 48 6.11 -3.74 0.89
N ARG A 49 5.63 -2.70 1.59
CA ARG A 49 4.25 -2.19 1.44
C ARG A 49 3.98 -1.70 0.03
N TRP A 50 4.92 -1.00 -0.60
CA TRP A 50 4.79 -0.48 -1.96
C TRP A 50 4.69 -1.61 -2.99
N LYS A 51 5.56 -2.63 -2.85
CA LYS A 51 5.51 -3.85 -3.66
C LYS A 51 4.19 -4.60 -3.44
N ARG A 52 3.71 -4.67 -2.20
CA ARG A 52 2.42 -5.26 -1.85
C ARG A 52 1.24 -4.45 -2.42
N ASN A 53 1.34 -3.14 -2.62
CA ASN A 53 0.27 -2.33 -3.24
C ASN A 53 0.37 -2.19 -4.76
N ARG A 54 1.41 -2.75 -5.39
CA ARG A 54 1.59 -2.67 -6.84
C ARG A 54 0.43 -3.32 -7.59
N TYR A 55 -0.03 -4.48 -7.16
CA TYR A 55 -1.15 -5.19 -7.80
C TYR A 55 -2.44 -4.35 -7.77
N ARG A 56 -2.72 -3.63 -6.68
CA ARG A 56 -3.89 -2.74 -6.58
C ARG A 56 -3.82 -1.62 -7.61
N ARG A 57 -2.65 -1.01 -7.78
CA ARG A 57 -2.44 0.07 -8.76
C ARG A 57 -2.60 -0.42 -10.20
N GLU A 58 -2.02 -1.56 -10.52
CA GLU A 58 -2.16 -2.18 -11.85
C GLU A 58 -3.63 -2.53 -12.14
N ALA A 59 -4.34 -3.11 -11.15
CA ALA A 59 -5.74 -3.45 -11.31
C ALA A 59 -6.66 -2.23 -11.49
N LEU A 60 -6.42 -1.14 -10.73
CA LEU A 60 -7.17 0.11 -10.88
C LEU A 60 -6.89 0.80 -12.22
N ALA A 61 -5.65 0.75 -12.71
CA ALA A 61 -5.30 1.31 -14.01
C ALA A 61 -6.03 0.57 -15.15
N GLU A 62 -6.08 -0.76 -15.09
CA GLU A 62 -6.81 -1.57 -16.06
C GLU A 62 -8.33 -1.35 -15.99
N LEU A 63 -8.88 -1.27 -14.78
CA LEU A 63 -10.29 -0.92 -14.57
C LEU A 63 -10.63 0.46 -15.17
N ALA A 64 -9.74 1.44 -15.01
CA ALA A 64 -9.91 2.76 -15.59
C ALA A 64 -9.88 2.74 -17.12
N LEU A 65 -9.09 1.85 -17.74
CA LEU A 65 -9.11 1.67 -19.20
C LEU A 65 -10.44 1.09 -19.69
N ILE A 66 -10.97 0.10 -18.96
CA ILE A 66 -12.26 -0.53 -19.26
C ILE A 66 -13.42 0.49 -19.14
N ASN A 67 -13.36 1.41 -18.18
CA ASN A 67 -14.40 2.41 -17.94
C ASN A 67 -14.35 3.65 -18.87
N ARG A 68 -13.41 3.73 -19.83
CA ARG A 68 -13.28 4.90 -20.71
C ARG A 68 -14.37 5.01 -21.78
N GLY A 69 -14.99 3.89 -22.17
CA GLY A 69 -16.15 3.87 -23.05
C GLY A 69 -17.44 4.17 -22.26
N SER A 70 -18.26 5.12 -22.71
CA SER A 70 -19.60 5.31 -22.15
C SER A 70 -20.65 5.30 -23.25
N PRO A 71 -21.72 4.48 -23.12
CA PRO A 71 -21.89 3.39 -22.15
C PRO A 71 -21.06 2.14 -22.52
N PRO A 72 -20.49 1.43 -21.53
CA PRO A 72 -19.70 0.24 -21.80
C PRO A 72 -20.57 -0.88 -22.37
N THR A 73 -20.16 -1.42 -23.52
CA THR A 73 -20.81 -2.60 -24.12
C THR A 73 -20.36 -3.88 -23.41
N GLY A 74 -21.11 -4.96 -23.56
CA GLY A 74 -20.77 -6.23 -22.90
C GLY A 74 -19.37 -6.76 -23.24
N ASP A 75 -18.86 -6.48 -24.45
CA ASP A 75 -17.48 -6.81 -24.85
C ASP A 75 -16.42 -6.00 -24.07
N GLU A 76 -16.71 -4.75 -23.68
CA GLU A 76 -15.80 -3.94 -22.85
C GLU A 76 -15.74 -4.46 -21.41
N LEU A 77 -16.81 -5.12 -20.93
CA LEU A 77 -16.90 -5.69 -19.58
C LEU A 77 -16.30 -7.11 -19.48
N ALA A 78 -16.08 -7.78 -20.62
CA ALA A 78 -15.52 -9.13 -20.69
C ALA A 78 -14.22 -9.34 -19.90
N PRO A 79 -13.30 -8.35 -19.77
CA PRO A 79 -12.09 -8.50 -18.97
C PRO A 79 -12.31 -8.45 -17.45
N LEU A 80 -13.43 -7.90 -16.97
CA LEU A 80 -13.66 -7.67 -15.53
C LEU A 80 -13.55 -8.94 -14.66
N PRO A 81 -14.15 -10.08 -15.02
CA PRO A 81 -14.04 -11.29 -14.21
C PRO A 81 -12.59 -11.77 -14.05
N VAL A 82 -11.80 -11.69 -15.12
CA VAL A 82 -10.38 -12.07 -15.11
C VAL A 82 -9.57 -11.10 -14.25
N LEU A 83 -9.83 -9.79 -14.39
CA LEU A 83 -9.21 -8.75 -13.59
C LEU A 83 -9.43 -8.97 -12.08
N VAL A 84 -10.67 -9.20 -11.66
CA VAL A 84 -11.00 -9.44 -10.24
C VAL A 84 -10.34 -10.74 -9.77
N LYS A 85 -10.40 -11.82 -10.55
CA LYS A 85 -9.79 -13.11 -10.20
C LYS A 85 -8.28 -13.00 -10.02
N ARG A 86 -7.58 -12.32 -10.94
CA ARG A 86 -6.13 -12.08 -10.87
C ARG A 86 -5.77 -11.21 -9.66
N THR A 87 -6.58 -10.19 -9.38
CA THR A 87 -6.38 -9.32 -8.21
C THR A 87 -6.52 -10.10 -6.90
N ALA A 88 -7.53 -10.96 -6.79
CA ALA A 88 -7.70 -11.82 -5.61
C ALA A 88 -6.56 -12.85 -5.46
N LEU A 89 -6.07 -13.42 -6.56
CA LEU A 89 -4.92 -14.34 -6.53
C LEU A 89 -3.65 -13.64 -6.04
N ALA A 90 -3.43 -12.38 -6.43
CA ALA A 90 -2.30 -11.58 -5.95
C ALA A 90 -2.44 -11.18 -4.48
N ALA A 91 -3.67 -10.93 -4.01
CA ALA A 91 -3.98 -10.52 -2.65
C ALA A 91 -3.94 -11.68 -1.63
N TYR A 92 -4.59 -12.81 -1.94
CA TYR A 92 -4.86 -13.90 -0.99
C TYR A 92 -4.13 -15.21 -1.31
N GLY A 93 -3.40 -15.25 -2.43
CA GLY A 93 -2.67 -16.43 -2.87
C GLY A 93 -3.52 -17.46 -3.60
N ARG A 94 -2.83 -18.37 -4.29
CA ARG A 94 -3.45 -19.39 -5.15
C ARG A 94 -4.22 -20.46 -4.39
N GLN A 95 -3.72 -20.87 -3.22
CA GLN A 95 -4.30 -21.95 -2.42
C GLN A 95 -5.74 -21.62 -1.98
N THR A 96 -5.97 -20.36 -1.61
CA THR A 96 -7.27 -19.87 -1.15
C THR A 96 -8.24 -19.63 -2.30
N VAL A 97 -7.78 -18.99 -3.39
CA VAL A 97 -8.68 -18.43 -4.40
C VAL A 97 -8.90 -19.36 -5.61
N ALA A 98 -7.93 -20.21 -5.97
CA ALA A 98 -7.98 -20.95 -7.23
C ALA A 98 -9.13 -21.96 -7.32
N ALA A 99 -9.51 -22.59 -6.20
CA ALA A 99 -10.61 -23.54 -6.15
C ALA A 99 -12.00 -22.88 -6.11
N LEU A 100 -12.09 -21.57 -5.85
CA LEU A 100 -13.36 -20.87 -5.70
C LEU A 100 -13.95 -20.51 -7.07
N THR A 101 -15.16 -20.99 -7.34
CA THR A 101 -15.93 -20.68 -8.56
C THR A 101 -17.40 -20.49 -8.24
N GLY A 102 -18.15 -19.76 -9.07
CA GLY A 102 -19.60 -19.58 -8.89
C GLY A 102 -19.96 -18.85 -7.59
N GLU A 103 -20.94 -19.37 -6.85
CA GLU A 103 -21.42 -18.78 -5.58
C GLU A 103 -20.33 -18.73 -4.48
N PRO A 104 -19.54 -19.79 -4.21
CA PRO A 104 -18.42 -19.71 -3.27
C PRO A 104 -17.43 -18.58 -3.58
N TRP A 105 -17.23 -18.26 -4.85
CA TRP A 105 -16.38 -17.15 -5.27
C TRP A 105 -16.99 -15.79 -4.92
N LEU A 106 -18.29 -15.59 -5.16
CA LEU A 106 -18.97 -14.34 -4.80
C LEU A 106 -19.04 -14.15 -3.28
N ALA A 107 -19.32 -15.23 -2.53
CA ALA A 107 -19.34 -15.20 -1.07
C ALA A 107 -17.97 -14.82 -0.47
N PHE A 108 -16.88 -15.29 -1.11
CA PHE A 108 -15.53 -14.88 -0.73
C PHE A 108 -15.29 -13.37 -0.97
N LEU A 109 -15.72 -12.82 -2.10
CA LEU A 109 -15.59 -11.40 -2.39
C LEU A 109 -16.37 -10.55 -1.38
N ASP A 110 -17.58 -10.99 -1.04
CA ASP A 110 -18.43 -10.39 -0.01
C ASP A 110 -17.74 -10.40 1.37
N THR A 111 -17.17 -11.54 1.76
CA THR A 111 -16.44 -11.69 3.03
C THR A 111 -15.24 -10.75 3.09
N SER A 112 -14.48 -10.64 2.00
CA SER A 112 -13.26 -9.81 1.95
C SER A 112 -13.49 -8.29 2.01
N LEU A 113 -14.73 -7.84 1.80
CA LEU A 113 -15.14 -6.42 1.85
C LEU A 113 -16.24 -6.17 2.89
N SER A 114 -16.65 -7.20 3.66
CA SER A 114 -17.79 -7.15 4.57
C SER A 114 -19.05 -6.58 3.90
N THR A 115 -19.42 -7.11 2.74
CA THR A 115 -20.60 -6.71 1.97
C THR A 115 -21.42 -7.92 1.52
N THR A 116 -22.57 -7.68 0.90
CA THR A 116 -23.42 -8.70 0.23
C THR A 116 -23.65 -8.37 -1.25
N ALA A 117 -23.00 -7.31 -1.75
CA ALA A 117 -23.22 -6.78 -3.09
C ALA A 117 -22.72 -7.72 -4.21
N PHE A 118 -21.84 -8.67 -3.91
CA PHE A 118 -21.40 -9.68 -4.88
C PHE A 118 -22.37 -10.84 -4.99
N THR A 119 -22.91 -11.34 -3.89
CA THR A 119 -23.89 -12.45 -3.91
C THR A 119 -25.32 -11.99 -4.22
N GLN A 120 -25.73 -10.80 -3.76
CA GLN A 120 -27.11 -10.31 -3.88
C GLN A 120 -27.27 -9.11 -4.84
N GLY A 121 -26.17 -8.52 -5.32
CA GLY A 121 -26.19 -7.31 -6.13
C GLY A 121 -25.64 -7.49 -7.54
N THR A 122 -25.16 -6.39 -8.12
CA THR A 122 -24.61 -6.35 -9.48
C THR A 122 -23.33 -7.18 -9.62
N GLY A 123 -22.65 -7.55 -8.52
CA GLY A 123 -21.48 -8.41 -8.58
C GLY A 123 -21.76 -9.83 -9.08
N ARG A 124 -23.03 -10.28 -9.08
CA ARG A 124 -23.45 -11.52 -9.76
C ARG A 124 -23.15 -11.51 -11.26
N LEU A 125 -23.05 -10.33 -11.88
CA LEU A 125 -22.67 -10.22 -13.28
C LEU A 125 -21.27 -10.78 -13.56
N LEU A 126 -20.36 -10.81 -12.57
CA LEU A 126 -19.02 -11.37 -12.72
C LEU A 126 -19.02 -12.85 -13.14
N ILE A 127 -20.03 -13.62 -12.71
CA ILE A 127 -20.15 -15.03 -13.10
C ILE A 127 -20.94 -15.21 -14.39
N ARG A 128 -21.72 -14.21 -14.83
CA ARG A 128 -22.54 -14.26 -16.05
C ARG A 128 -21.78 -13.78 -17.29
N ILE A 129 -21.02 -12.69 -17.17
CA ILE A 129 -20.27 -12.05 -18.26
C ILE A 129 -19.41 -13.05 -19.07
N PRO A 130 -18.64 -13.97 -18.45
CA PRO A 130 -17.82 -14.93 -19.20
C PRO A 130 -18.62 -15.84 -20.15
N TYR A 131 -19.88 -16.13 -19.84
CA TYR A 131 -20.74 -17.00 -20.63
C TYR A 131 -21.66 -16.24 -21.59
N GLN A 132 -21.87 -14.95 -21.36
CA GLN A 132 -22.77 -14.11 -22.16
C GLN A 132 -22.20 -12.71 -22.42
N PRO A 133 -21.02 -12.58 -23.06
CA PRO A 133 -20.35 -11.29 -23.26
C PRO A 133 -21.16 -10.34 -24.16
N LYS A 134 -22.01 -10.86 -25.05
CA LYS A 134 -22.85 -10.07 -25.97
C LYS A 134 -24.28 -9.85 -25.48
N ALA A 135 -24.62 -10.29 -24.27
CA ALA A 135 -25.95 -10.02 -23.74
C ALA A 135 -26.13 -8.52 -23.50
N PRO A 136 -27.30 -7.94 -23.85
CA PRO A 136 -27.62 -6.58 -23.46
C PRO A 136 -27.54 -6.47 -21.93
N LEU A 137 -26.72 -5.54 -21.46
CA LEU A 137 -26.60 -5.17 -20.05
C LEU A 137 -27.13 -3.75 -19.88
N ASP A 138 -27.86 -3.51 -18.80
CA ASP A 138 -28.28 -2.17 -18.44
C ASP A 138 -27.02 -1.32 -18.15
N PRO A 139 -26.85 -0.16 -18.81
CA PRO A 139 -25.76 0.76 -18.52
C PRO A 139 -25.65 1.15 -17.04
N ALA A 140 -26.76 1.18 -16.29
CA ALA A 140 -26.73 1.44 -14.86
C ALA A 140 -26.12 0.27 -14.06
N GLU A 141 -26.48 -0.97 -14.39
CA GLU A 141 -25.90 -2.16 -13.79
C GLU A 141 -24.39 -2.27 -14.07
N ALA A 142 -23.97 -1.98 -15.30
CA ALA A 142 -22.56 -1.97 -15.69
C ALA A 142 -21.75 -0.95 -14.87
N LYS A 143 -22.25 0.28 -14.72
CA LYS A 143 -21.61 1.31 -13.89
C LYS A 143 -21.54 0.90 -12.42
N ASN A 144 -22.62 0.34 -11.88
CA ASN A 144 -22.66 -0.14 -10.50
C ASN A 144 -21.67 -1.29 -10.27
N LEU A 145 -21.52 -2.20 -11.23
CA LEU A 145 -20.52 -3.28 -11.17
C LEU A 145 -19.09 -2.71 -11.16
N ILE A 146 -18.77 -1.78 -12.06
CA ILE A 146 -17.44 -1.15 -12.12
C ILE A 146 -17.13 -0.46 -10.79
N HIS A 147 -18.08 0.30 -10.24
CA HIS A 147 -17.91 0.98 -8.96
C HIS A 147 -17.72 0.01 -7.79
N LEU A 148 -18.48 -1.09 -7.77
CA LEU A 148 -18.32 -2.16 -6.78
C LEU A 148 -16.93 -2.79 -6.85
N ILE A 149 -16.45 -3.12 -8.06
CA ILE A 149 -15.10 -3.67 -8.26
C ILE A 149 -14.03 -2.67 -7.83
N GLU A 150 -14.17 -1.39 -8.21
CA GLU A 150 -13.23 -0.34 -7.82
C GLU A 150 -13.12 -0.23 -6.29
N THR A 151 -14.27 -0.25 -5.61
CA THR A 151 -14.36 -0.18 -4.14
C THR A 151 -13.69 -1.40 -3.52
N TRP A 152 -13.95 -2.59 -4.06
CA TRP A 152 -13.34 -3.82 -3.61
C TRP A 152 -11.81 -3.79 -3.77
N ILE A 153 -11.28 -3.41 -4.94
CA ILE A 153 -9.82 -3.33 -5.16
C ILE A 153 -9.15 -2.38 -4.16
N LYS A 154 -9.81 -1.27 -3.80
CA LYS A 154 -9.30 -0.27 -2.86
C LYS A 154 -9.35 -0.72 -1.40
N LYS A 155 -10.40 -1.44 -0.99
CA LYS A 155 -10.74 -1.65 0.43
C LYS A 155 -10.67 -3.10 0.92
N HIS A 156 -10.48 -4.09 0.05
CA HIS A 156 -10.42 -5.48 0.49
C HIS A 156 -9.30 -5.70 1.51
N GLU A 157 -9.61 -6.48 2.55
CA GLU A 157 -8.69 -6.79 3.64
C GLU A 157 -7.77 -7.94 3.24
N THR A 158 -6.48 -7.66 3.01
CA THR A 158 -5.40 -8.66 2.76
C THR A 158 -4.66 -9.03 4.01
#